data_AF-A0A3A1XL84-F1
#
_entry.id   AF-A0A3A1XL84-F1
#
_cell.length_a   1.000
_cell.length_b   1.000
_cell.length_c   1.000
_cell.angle_alpha   90.00
_cell.angle_beta   90.00
_cell.angle_gamma   90.00
#
_symmetry.space_group_name_H-M   'P 1'
#
loop_
_entity.id
_entity.type
_entity.pdbx_description
1 polymer ?
#
loop_
_entity_poly.entity_id
_entity_poly.type
_entity_poly.pdbx_seq_one_letter_code
_entity_poly.pdbx_strand_id
1 'polypeptide(L)'
;QPKKQNTEQPAKQEKKNSQQPTQQQTASAAPAPAANPPAPAPSSNPDSLVHATPEQAKLFAQGAAAQMGWTGKEWEDLLWLWNRESGWRWNAENPSSHAYGIPQALPANKMSSAGANWHEDAAIQISWGLSYIKSKYKTPSGAVKHSREIGWY
;
A
#
# COMPACT_ATOMS: atom_id res chain seq x y z
N GLN A 1 -51.62 -36.06 2.03
CA GLN A 1 -52.18 -35.41 3.24
C GLN A 1 -51.81 -36.27 4.44
N PRO A 2 -51.61 -35.71 5.65
CA PRO A 2 -51.86 -34.33 6.08
C PRO A 2 -50.72 -33.41 5.60
N LYS A 3 -50.89 -32.21 5.02
CA LYS A 3 -51.82 -31.08 5.21
C LYS A 3 -51.93 -30.62 6.65
N LYS A 4 -51.19 -29.55 6.97
CA LYS A 4 -51.65 -28.17 7.33
C LYS A 4 -50.45 -27.25 6.98
N GLN A 5 -50.43 -26.28 6.04
CA GLN A 5 -51.31 -25.13 5.78
C GLN A 5 -51.55 -24.34 7.08
N ASN A 6 -51.37 -23.02 7.19
CA ASN A 6 -51.48 -21.93 6.23
C ASN A 6 -51.09 -20.63 6.97
N THR A 7 -50.68 -19.61 6.19
CA THR A 7 -50.93 -18.15 6.41
C THR A 7 -50.39 -17.47 7.69
N GLU A 8 -50.06 -16.18 7.76
CA GLU A 8 -50.55 -14.98 7.07
C GLU A 8 -49.55 -13.83 7.36
N GLN A 9 -49.13 -13.08 6.34
CA GLN A 9 -49.00 -11.62 6.48
C GLN A 9 -50.29 -11.03 5.91
N PRO A 10 -50.84 -9.97 6.52
CA PRO A 10 -50.68 -8.68 5.85
C PRO A 10 -50.61 -7.44 6.78
N ALA A 11 -49.70 -6.53 6.42
CA ALA A 11 -49.95 -5.11 6.10
C ALA A 11 -50.55 -4.10 7.12
N LYS A 12 -49.95 -2.88 7.06
CA LYS A 12 -50.49 -1.51 7.31
C LYS A 12 -50.66 -1.06 8.77
N GLN A 13 -50.48 0.21 9.17
CA GLN A 13 -50.06 1.51 8.62
C GLN A 13 -49.87 2.41 9.89
N GLU A 14 -48.79 3.20 10.07
CA GLU A 14 -48.69 4.63 9.69
C GLU A 14 -49.45 5.57 10.67
N LYS A 15 -48.96 6.72 11.20
CA LYS A 15 -48.48 7.95 10.55
C LYS A 15 -48.19 9.01 11.65
N LYS A 16 -47.23 9.93 11.44
CA LYS A 16 -47.45 11.40 11.31
C LYS A 16 -46.08 12.09 11.05
N ASN A 17 -45.70 12.32 9.79
CA ASN A 17 -46.08 13.44 8.90
C ASN A 17 -45.39 14.76 9.28
N SER A 18 -44.51 15.30 8.43
CA SER A 18 -44.77 16.41 7.49
C SER A 18 -43.43 16.78 6.80
N GLN A 19 -43.25 17.18 5.53
CA GLN A 19 -44.08 17.61 4.39
C GLN A 19 -43.16 17.64 3.13
N GLN A 20 -43.72 17.40 1.95
CA GLN A 20 -43.15 17.70 0.61
C GLN A 20 -43.89 18.95 0.06
N PRO A 21 -43.35 19.74 -0.90
CA PRO A 21 -43.48 19.43 -2.34
C PRO A 21 -42.24 19.85 -3.21
N THR A 22 -41.72 18.97 -4.08
CA THR A 22 -41.90 18.93 -5.56
C THR A 22 -41.27 20.08 -6.37
N GLN A 23 -40.29 19.75 -7.23
CA GLN A 23 -40.15 20.29 -8.60
C GLN A 23 -39.01 19.59 -9.38
N GLN A 24 -39.36 18.96 -10.51
CA GLN A 24 -38.43 18.57 -11.59
C GLN A 24 -38.20 19.78 -12.50
N GLN A 25 -36.95 20.17 -12.73
CA GLN A 25 -36.52 21.05 -13.83
C GLN A 25 -35.20 20.52 -14.42
N THR A 26 -35.23 20.30 -15.73
CA THR A 26 -34.09 20.03 -16.62
C THR A 26 -33.30 21.32 -16.91
N ALA A 27 -31.96 21.31 -16.77
CA ALA A 27 -30.96 21.89 -17.69
C ALA A 27 -29.60 22.22 -17.01
N SER A 28 -28.51 21.91 -17.74
CA SER A 28 -27.16 22.50 -17.69
C SER A 28 -26.16 22.09 -16.60
N ALA A 29 -24.97 21.71 -17.09
CA ALA A 29 -23.79 21.26 -16.35
C ALA A 29 -23.00 22.40 -15.67
N ALA A 30 -22.49 22.16 -14.45
CA ALA A 30 -21.28 22.75 -13.82
C ALA A 30 -21.01 22.05 -12.45
N PRO A 31 -19.78 22.08 -11.89
CA PRO A 31 -18.97 20.91 -11.57
C PRO A 31 -19.19 20.29 -10.18
N ALA A 32 -18.75 19.04 -10.03
CA ALA A 32 -18.64 18.35 -8.75
C ALA A 32 -17.84 19.18 -7.71
N PRO A 33 -18.23 19.16 -6.43
CA PRO A 33 -17.47 19.83 -5.38
C PRO A 33 -16.04 19.29 -5.36
N ALA A 34 -15.08 20.20 -5.47
CA ALA A 34 -13.66 19.92 -5.47
C ALA A 34 -13.29 19.00 -4.29
N ALA A 35 -12.49 17.98 -4.58
CA ALA A 35 -11.85 17.16 -3.58
C ALA A 35 -11.19 18.06 -2.53
N ASN A 36 -11.51 17.84 -1.25
CA ASN A 36 -10.76 18.44 -0.15
C ASN A 36 -9.26 18.24 -0.41
N PRO A 37 -8.41 19.28 -0.28
CA PRO A 37 -6.98 19.09 -0.40
C PRO A 37 -6.56 18.00 0.60
N PRO A 38 -5.69 17.05 0.22
CA PRO A 38 -5.18 16.08 1.18
C PRO A 38 -4.58 16.84 2.36
N ALA A 39 -4.90 16.37 3.57
CA ALA A 39 -4.34 16.90 4.80
C ALA A 39 -2.81 17.05 4.65
N PRO A 40 -2.21 18.12 5.20
CA PRO A 40 -0.76 18.29 5.15
C PRO A 40 -0.11 17.02 5.70
N ALA A 41 0.85 16.48 4.93
CA ALA A 41 1.65 15.34 5.36
C ALA A 41 2.22 15.65 6.76
N PRO A 42 2.25 14.67 7.69
CA PRO A 42 2.86 14.87 9.00
C PRO A 42 4.28 15.41 8.82
N SER A 43 4.63 16.44 9.60
CA SER A 43 5.94 17.07 9.53
C SER A 43 7.02 16.01 9.71
N SER A 44 7.77 15.75 8.64
CA SER A 44 8.85 14.76 8.63
C SER A 44 9.94 15.21 9.59
N ASN A 45 10.12 14.47 10.69
CA ASN A 45 11.39 14.55 11.43
C ASN A 45 12.47 14.04 10.47
N PRO A 46 13.50 14.84 10.13
CA PRO A 46 14.49 14.46 9.11
C PRO A 46 15.26 13.19 9.48
N ASP A 47 15.37 12.89 10.77
CA ASP A 47 16.00 11.67 11.32
C ASP A 47 15.05 10.48 11.48
N SER A 48 13.73 10.68 11.35
CA SER A 48 12.76 9.60 11.50
C SER A 48 12.54 8.87 10.19
N LEU A 49 12.70 7.54 10.21
CA LEU A 49 12.34 6.68 9.09
C LEU A 49 10.92 6.12 9.19
N VAL A 50 10.21 6.44 10.29
CA VAL A 50 8.75 6.34 10.34
C VAL A 50 8.17 7.38 9.40
N HIS A 51 7.34 6.93 8.46
CA HIS A 51 6.76 7.73 7.38
C HIS A 51 7.78 8.43 6.48
N ALA A 52 8.94 7.80 6.25
CA ALA A 52 10.01 8.36 5.43
C ALA A 52 9.54 8.79 4.04
N THR A 53 10.08 9.90 3.52
CA THR A 53 9.96 10.22 2.09
C THR A 53 10.73 9.19 1.26
N PRO A 54 10.40 9.03 -0.04
CA PRO A 54 11.19 8.21 -0.97
C PRO A 54 12.69 8.53 -0.95
N GLU A 55 13.07 9.80 -0.81
CA GLU A 55 14.46 10.25 -0.76
C GLU A 55 15.15 9.80 0.54
N GLN A 56 14.48 9.94 1.69
CA GLN A 56 15.00 9.45 2.97
C GLN A 56 15.18 7.92 2.96
N ALA A 57 14.20 7.21 2.40
CA ALA A 57 14.25 5.76 2.23
C ALA A 57 15.42 5.32 1.34
N LYS A 58 15.64 6.00 0.20
CA LYS A 58 16.79 5.75 -0.69
C LYS A 58 18.12 5.98 0.03
N LEU A 59 18.25 7.09 0.75
CA LEU A 59 19.48 7.43 1.47
C LEU A 59 19.82 6.36 2.53
N PHE A 60 18.84 5.94 3.32
CA PHE A 60 19.03 4.86 4.28
C PHE A 60 19.38 3.54 3.60
N ALA A 61 18.66 3.15 2.56
CA ALA A 61 18.92 1.92 1.83
C ALA A 61 20.30 1.91 1.16
N GLN A 62 20.79 3.05 0.69
CA GLN A 62 22.12 3.14 0.09
C GLN A 62 23.21 2.80 1.12
N GLY A 63 23.11 3.36 2.33
CA GLY A 63 24.01 3.04 3.43
C GLY A 63 23.91 1.56 3.84
N ALA A 64 22.70 1.05 4.00
CA ALA A 64 22.47 -0.34 4.39
C ALA A 64 22.93 -1.35 3.31
N ALA A 65 22.73 -1.04 2.03
CA ALA A 65 23.21 -1.85 0.91
C ALA A 65 24.74 -1.83 0.82
N ALA A 66 25.36 -0.66 1.03
CA ALA A 66 26.82 -0.54 1.05
C ALA A 66 27.46 -1.40 2.16
N GLN A 67 26.83 -1.50 3.34
CA GLN A 67 27.27 -2.41 4.40
C GLN A 67 27.24 -3.90 4.00
N MET A 68 26.43 -4.28 3.02
CA MET A 68 26.38 -5.63 2.45
C MET A 68 27.37 -5.83 1.29
N GLY A 69 28.16 -4.81 0.94
CA GLY A 69 29.00 -4.80 -0.26
C GLY A 69 28.24 -4.54 -1.56
N TRP A 70 26.96 -4.15 -1.48
CA TRP A 70 26.13 -3.85 -2.64
C TRP A 70 26.26 -2.38 -3.01
N THR A 71 27.37 -2.06 -3.67
CA THR A 71 27.66 -0.75 -4.25
C THR A 71 27.68 -0.83 -5.78
N GLY A 72 27.79 0.32 -6.45
CA GLY A 72 27.86 0.37 -7.91
C GLY A 72 26.65 -0.32 -8.55
N LYS A 73 26.90 -1.32 -9.40
CA LYS A 73 25.83 -2.04 -10.13
C LYS A 73 24.78 -2.65 -9.21
N GLU A 74 25.16 -3.21 -8.06
CA GLU A 74 24.20 -3.82 -7.14
C GLU A 74 23.26 -2.77 -6.53
N TRP A 75 23.77 -1.56 -6.27
CA TRP A 75 22.92 -0.44 -5.84
C TRP A 75 21.98 0.02 -6.96
N GLU A 76 22.47 0.17 -8.19
CA GLU A 76 21.64 0.56 -9.34
C GLU A 76 20.52 -0.46 -9.60
N ASP A 77 20.81 -1.75 -9.48
CA ASP A 77 19.83 -2.82 -9.62
C ASP A 77 18.78 -2.79 -8.50
N LEU A 78 19.19 -2.56 -7.25
CA LEU A 78 18.26 -2.38 -6.13
C LEU A 78 17.36 -1.16 -6.35
N LEU A 79 17.95 -0.06 -6.85
CA LEU A 79 17.22 1.17 -7.13
C LEU A 79 16.19 0.98 -8.24
N TRP A 80 16.56 0.31 -9.33
CA TRP A 80 15.63 -0.03 -10.39
C TRP A 80 14.50 -0.93 -9.88
N LEU A 81 14.83 -1.93 -9.07
CA LEU A 81 13.89 -2.92 -8.54
C LEU A 81 12.84 -2.23 -7.68
N TRP A 82 13.24 -1.58 -6.59
CA TRP A 82 12.29 -0.98 -5.65
C TRP A 82 11.59 0.27 -6.19
N ASN A 83 12.15 0.93 -7.21
CA ASN A 83 11.42 1.96 -7.94
C ASN A 83 10.20 1.39 -8.69
N ARG A 84 10.30 0.19 -9.27
CA ARG A 84 9.17 -0.49 -9.91
C ARG A 84 8.16 -1.03 -8.92
N GLU A 85 8.63 -1.52 -7.77
CA GLU A 85 7.78 -2.11 -6.74
C GLU A 85 6.87 -1.08 -6.07
N SER A 86 7.44 0.03 -5.61
CA SER A 86 6.73 0.97 -4.73
C SER A 86 7.00 2.44 -5.01
N GLY A 87 7.93 2.74 -5.92
CA GLY A 87 8.49 4.08 -6.01
C GLY A 87 9.13 4.54 -4.70
N TRP A 88 9.63 3.59 -3.90
CA TRP A 88 10.24 3.83 -2.58
C TRP A 88 9.28 4.33 -1.49
N ARG A 89 7.97 4.17 -1.67
CA ARG A 89 6.97 4.55 -0.67
C ARG A 89 6.80 3.48 0.40
N TRP A 90 6.93 3.88 1.67
CA TRP A 90 6.69 3.00 2.82
C TRP A 90 5.25 2.47 2.90
N ASN A 91 4.28 3.23 2.39
CA ASN A 91 2.86 2.90 2.41
C ASN A 91 2.32 2.41 1.06
N ALA A 92 3.19 1.95 0.15
CA ALA A 92 2.73 1.37 -1.10
C ALA A 92 2.01 0.06 -0.82
N GLU A 93 0.71 0.00 -1.13
CA GLU A 93 -0.07 -1.24 -1.06
C GLU A 93 -0.67 -1.55 -2.43
N ASN A 94 -0.51 -2.79 -2.87
CA ASN A 94 -1.23 -3.30 -4.03
C ASN A 94 -2.60 -3.83 -3.56
N PRO A 95 -3.73 -3.22 -3.96
CA PRO A 95 -5.05 -3.56 -3.43
C PRO A 95 -5.52 -4.97 -3.80
N SER A 96 -4.99 -5.56 -4.87
CA SER A 96 -5.39 -6.89 -5.33
C SER A 96 -4.58 -8.00 -4.67
N SER A 97 -3.27 -7.79 -4.48
CA SER A 97 -2.36 -8.81 -3.93
C SER A 97 -2.07 -8.62 -2.44
N HIS A 98 -2.34 -7.44 -1.87
CA HIS A 98 -1.93 -7.03 -0.53
C HIS A 98 -0.41 -7.05 -0.31
N ALA A 99 0.38 -6.95 -1.39
CA ALA A 99 1.80 -6.67 -1.27
C ALA A 99 2.01 -5.26 -0.70
N TYR A 100 2.92 -5.13 0.26
CA TYR A 100 3.05 -3.89 1.04
C TYR A 100 4.50 -3.40 1.15
N GLY A 101 4.63 -2.07 1.23
CA GLY A 101 5.85 -1.37 1.58
C GLY A 101 6.85 -1.26 0.45
N ILE A 102 8.02 -0.74 0.79
CA ILE A 102 9.13 -0.51 -0.14
C ILE A 102 9.48 -1.78 -0.95
N PRO A 103 9.66 -2.96 -0.32
CA PRO A 103 10.01 -4.17 -1.05
C PRO A 103 8.82 -4.91 -1.67
N GLN A 104 7.57 -4.44 -1.47
CA GLN A 104 6.33 -5.14 -1.85
C GLN A 104 6.26 -6.57 -1.30
N ALA A 105 6.39 -6.70 0.02
CA ALA A 105 6.42 -8.01 0.68
C ALA A 105 5.07 -8.73 0.64
N LEU A 106 5.09 -10.04 0.34
CA LEU A 106 3.90 -10.90 0.31
C LEU A 106 4.10 -12.23 1.09
N PRO A 107 3.26 -12.51 2.11
CA PRO A 107 2.45 -11.56 2.86
C PRO A 107 3.30 -10.50 3.58
N ALA A 108 2.74 -9.29 3.72
CA ALA A 108 3.39 -8.13 4.33
C ALA A 108 3.91 -8.39 5.76
N ASN A 109 3.17 -9.18 6.54
CA ASN A 109 3.50 -9.50 7.93
C ASN A 109 4.85 -10.21 8.13
N LYS A 110 5.48 -10.74 7.08
CA LYS A 110 6.86 -11.27 7.16
C LYS A 110 7.87 -10.22 7.62
N MET A 111 7.61 -8.94 7.35
CA MET A 111 8.47 -7.84 7.79
C MET A 111 8.50 -7.66 9.32
N SER A 112 7.54 -8.25 10.05
CA SER A 112 7.57 -8.27 11.53
C SER A 112 8.82 -8.95 12.11
N SER A 113 9.46 -9.83 11.35
CA SER A 113 10.74 -10.44 11.72
C SER A 113 11.91 -9.46 11.81
N ALA A 114 11.81 -8.30 11.14
CA ALA A 114 12.79 -7.23 11.24
C ALA A 114 12.42 -6.18 12.31
N GLY A 115 11.16 -6.14 12.76
CA GLY A 115 10.73 -5.27 13.84
C GLY A 115 9.21 -5.08 13.91
N ALA A 116 8.70 -4.69 15.08
CA ALA A 116 7.26 -4.60 15.32
C ALA A 116 6.56 -3.49 14.52
N ASN A 117 7.22 -2.36 14.29
CA ASN A 117 6.65 -1.21 13.58
C ASN A 117 6.83 -1.28 12.05
N TRP A 118 6.90 -2.49 11.48
CA TRP A 118 7.21 -2.71 10.06
C TRP A 118 6.24 -2.03 9.09
N HIS A 119 5.00 -1.78 9.52
CA HIS A 119 3.99 -1.17 8.66
C HIS A 119 4.29 0.32 8.43
N GLU A 120 4.81 1.04 9.43
CA GLU A 120 4.99 2.50 9.34
C GLU A 120 6.46 2.92 9.17
N ASP A 121 7.41 2.01 9.46
CA ASP A 121 8.84 2.30 9.49
C ASP A 121 9.58 1.78 8.25
N ALA A 122 10.03 2.71 7.40
CA ALA A 122 10.77 2.41 6.18
C ALA A 122 12.09 1.69 6.47
N ALA A 123 12.75 1.95 7.61
CA ALA A 123 14.00 1.29 7.96
C ALA A 123 13.78 -0.22 8.12
N ILE A 124 12.72 -0.61 8.83
CA ILE A 124 12.36 -2.01 9.07
C ILE A 124 12.04 -2.70 7.73
N GLN A 125 11.26 -2.04 6.87
CA GLN A 125 10.92 -2.57 5.54
C GLN A 125 12.18 -2.77 4.68
N ILE A 126 13.09 -1.79 4.65
CA ILE A 126 14.34 -1.85 3.91
C ILE A 126 15.23 -2.96 4.45
N SER A 127 15.44 -3.04 5.77
CA SER A 127 16.26 -4.09 6.39
C SER A 127 15.74 -5.48 6.08
N TRP A 128 14.43 -5.68 6.15
CA TRP A 128 13.80 -6.94 5.75
C TRP A 128 14.01 -7.24 4.26
N GLY A 129 13.76 -6.25 3.38
CA GLY A 129 13.89 -6.40 1.93
C GLY A 129 15.31 -6.75 1.49
N LEU A 130 16.33 -6.10 2.07
CA LEU A 130 17.73 -6.42 1.79
C LEU A 130 18.08 -7.85 2.23
N SER A 131 17.64 -8.26 3.43
CA SER A 131 17.84 -9.63 3.92
C SER A 131 17.16 -10.68 3.02
N TYR A 132 15.94 -10.38 2.59
CA TYR A 132 15.19 -11.22 1.67
C TYR A 132 15.92 -11.39 0.33
N ILE A 133 16.38 -10.29 -0.29
CA ILE A 133 17.17 -10.32 -1.53
C ILE A 133 18.42 -11.18 -1.36
N LYS A 134 19.16 -10.98 -0.27
CA LYS A 134 20.38 -11.75 0.03
C LYS A 134 20.09 -13.24 0.16
N SER A 135 19.00 -13.60 0.83
CA SER A 135 18.66 -15.01 1.07
C SER A 135 18.24 -15.73 -0.22
N LYS A 136 17.36 -15.10 -1.02
CA LYS A 136 16.73 -15.69 -2.20
C LYS A 136 17.56 -15.55 -3.47
N TYR A 137 18.13 -14.38 -3.72
CA TYR A 137 18.80 -14.04 -4.98
C TYR A 137 20.29 -13.84 -4.85
N LYS A 138 20.82 -13.87 -3.62
CA LYS A 138 22.23 -13.59 -3.27
C LYS A 138 22.62 -12.13 -3.44
N THR A 139 22.20 -11.48 -4.53
CA THR A 139 22.47 -10.06 -4.80
C THR A 139 21.28 -9.38 -5.50
N PRO A 140 21.19 -8.03 -5.46
CA PRO A 140 20.24 -7.25 -6.27
C PRO A 140 20.28 -7.59 -7.77
N SER A 141 21.46 -7.78 -8.36
CA SER A 141 21.61 -8.27 -9.74
C SER A 141 20.90 -9.60 -9.97
N GLY A 142 21.00 -10.54 -9.02
CA GLY A 142 20.27 -11.80 -9.08
C GLY A 142 18.76 -11.60 -9.04
N ALA A 143 18.28 -10.67 -8.20
CA ALA A 143 16.86 -10.34 -8.08
C ALA A 143 16.32 -9.69 -9.37
N VAL A 144 17.06 -8.73 -9.95
CA VAL A 144 16.70 -8.09 -11.22
C VAL A 144 16.66 -9.11 -12.36
N LYS A 145 17.62 -10.03 -12.42
CA LYS A 145 17.60 -11.12 -13.40
C LYS A 145 16.30 -11.94 -13.28
N HIS A 146 15.96 -12.37 -12.07
CA HIS A 146 14.74 -13.13 -11.82
C HIS A 146 13.47 -12.32 -12.17
N SER A 147 13.42 -11.05 -11.78
CA SER A 147 12.30 -10.14 -12.08
C SER A 147 12.08 -9.97 -13.59
N ARG A 148 13.14 -9.94 -14.38
CA ARG A 148 13.04 -9.86 -15.85
C ARG A 148 12.52 -11.16 -16.49
N GLU A 149 12.81 -12.31 -15.89
CA GLU A 149 12.41 -13.63 -16.40
C GLU A 149 10.98 -14.00 -15.98
N ILE A 150 10.60 -13.70 -14.74
CA ILE A 150 9.37 -14.20 -14.11
C ILE A 150 8.33 -13.10 -13.86
N GLY A 151 8.75 -11.83 -13.84
CA GLY A 151 7.89 -10.68 -13.56
C GLY A 151 7.82 -10.28 -12.08
N TRP A 152 8.39 -11.09 -11.18
CA TRP A 152 8.52 -10.82 -9.74
C TRP A 152 9.90 -11.19 -9.21
N TYR A 153 10.26 -10.68 -8.03
CA TYR A 153 11.40 -11.10 -7.21
C TYR A 153 10.90 -11.39 -5.78
#